data_AF-A0A497GC36-F1
#
_entry.id   AF-A0A497GC36-F1
#
_cell.length_a   1.000
_cell.length_b   1.000
_cell.length_c   1.000
_cell.angle_alpha   90.00
_cell.angle_beta   90.00
_cell.angle_gamma   90.00
#
_symmetry.space_group_name_H-M   'P 1'
#
loop_
_entity.id
_entity.type
_entity.pdbx_description
1 polymer ?
#
loop_
_entity_poly.entity_id
_entity_poly.type
_entity_poly.pdbx_seq_one_letter_code
_entity_poly.pdbx_strand_id
1 'polypeptide(L)' 'QYTVFGYVIKGMDVVQKIAQVKTGPGDHPLKPVYMRKVYLKEETLTPKKSE' A
#
# COMPACT_ATOMS: atom_id res chain seq x y z
N GLN A 1 7.69 5.52 -19.03
CA GLN A 1 7.06 4.18 -18.98
C GLN A 1 7.76 3.39 -17.87
N TYR A 2 7.01 2.66 -17.05
CA TYR A 2 7.54 1.98 -15.85
C TYR A 2 7.08 0.52 -15.79
N THR A 3 7.90 -0.35 -15.18
CA THR A 3 7.60 -1.78 -15.02
C THR A 3 6.71 -2.00 -13.80
N VAL A 4 5.59 -2.69 -13.98
CA VAL A 4 4.70 -3.11 -12.90
C VAL A 4 5.21 -4.42 -12.30
N PHE A 5 5.50 -4.45 -11.00
CA PHE A 5 6.03 -5.63 -10.30
C PHE A 5 5.07 -6.25 -9.28
N GLY A 6 3.91 -5.63 -9.04
CA GLY A 6 2.95 -6.11 -8.05
C GLY A 6 1.72 -5.22 -7.94
N TYR A 7 0.73 -5.69 -7.19
CA TYR A 7 -0.52 -4.99 -6.91
C TYR A 7 -0.99 -5.27 -5.48
N VAL A 8 -1.78 -4.35 -4.92
CA VAL A 8 -2.31 -4.46 -3.56
C VAL A 8 -3.56 -5.35 -3.58
N ILE A 9 -3.48 -6.54 -2.99
CA ILE A 9 -4.62 -7.48 -2.89
C ILE A 9 -5.56 -7.19 -1.71
N LYS A 10 -5.05 -6.54 -0.65
CA LYS A 10 -5.77 -6.26 0.60
C LYS A 10 -5.24 -4.97 1.23
N GLY A 11 -6.10 -4.23 1.94
CA GLY A 11 -5.71 -3.01 2.66
C GLY A 11 -5.68 -1.73 1.82
N MET A 12 -6.49 -1.67 0.75
CA MET A 12 -6.57 -0.47 -0.11
C MET A 12 -7.09 0.75 0.64
N ASP A 13 -7.88 0.57 1.69
CA ASP A 13 -8.33 1.65 2.57
C ASP A 13 -7.15 2.32 3.31
N VAL A 14 -6.13 1.54 3.70
CA VAL A 14 -4.92 2.08 4.35
C VAL A 14 -4.12 2.90 3.34
N VAL A 15 -4.01 2.42 2.10
CA VAL A 15 -3.35 3.18 1.01
C VAL A 15 -4.06 4.52 0.80
N GLN A 16 -5.39 4.54 0.77
CA GLN A 16 -6.16 5.79 0.66
C GLN A 16 -5.93 6.72 1.86
N LYS A 17 -5.89 6.20 3.09
CA LYS A 17 -5.60 6.99 4.29
C LYS A 17 -4.20 7.62 4.23
N ILE A 18 -3.21 6.89 3.72
CA ILE A 18 -1.84 7.42 3.52
C ILE A 18 -1.85 8.53 2.47
N ALA A 19 -2.61 8.38 1.38
CA ALA A 19 -2.72 9.41 0.34
C ALA A 19 -3.39 10.70 0.84
N GLN A 20 -4.20 10.64 1.91
CA GLN A 20 -4.91 11.78 2.49
C GLN A 20 -4.15 12.48 3.62
N VAL A 21 -2.94 12.04 3.97
CA VAL A 21 -2.16 12.71 5.03
C VAL A 21 -1.77 14.12 4.59
N LYS A 22 -1.69 15.04 5.56
CA LYS A 22 -1.26 16.41 5.27
C LYS A 22 0.18 16.43 4.79
N THR A 23 0.42 17.05 3.65
CA THR A 23 1.74 17.25 3.04
C THR A 23 2.21 18.69 3.20
N GLY A 24 3.53 18.88 3.20
CA GLY A 24 4.21 20.16 3.11
C GLY A 24 4.82 20.37 1.72
N PRO A 25 5.78 21.30 1.57
CA PRO A 25 6.46 21.53 0.31
C PRO A 25 7.10 20.26 -0.27
N GLY A 26 6.94 20.05 -1.58
CA GLY A 26 7.44 18.86 -2.27
C GLY A 26 6.65 17.58 -1.98
N ASP A 27 5.37 17.69 -1.59
CA ASP A 27 4.48 16.56 -1.28
C ASP A 27 4.97 15.66 -0.13
N HIS A 28 5.88 16.17 0.70
CA HIS A 28 6.38 15.44 1.86
C HIS A 28 5.36 15.44 3.00
N PRO A 29 4.98 14.29 3.58
CA PRO A 29 4.07 14.25 4.72
C PRO A 29 4.61 15.04 5.92
N LEU A 30 3.76 15.88 6.52
CA LEU A 30 4.12 16.65 7.74
C LEU A 30 4.44 15.73 8.92
N LYS A 31 3.78 14.56 8.95
CA LYS A 31 4.08 13.46 9.87
C LYS A 31 4.54 12.27 9.03
N PRO A 32 5.81 11.86 9.14
CA PRO A 32 6.33 10.73 8.38
C PRO A 32 5.55 9.43 8.66
N VAL A 33 5.30 8.66 7.61
CA VAL A 33 4.67 7.33 7.68
C VAL A 33 5.72 6.27 7.40
N TYR A 34 6.02 5.43 8.39
CA TYR A 34 7.09 4.42 8.30
C TYR A 34 6.53 3.00 8.19
N MET A 35 7.11 2.19 7.30
CA MET A 35 6.98 0.73 7.37
C MET A 35 7.90 0.19 8.46
N ARG A 36 7.32 -0.23 9.60
CA ARG A 36 8.13 -0.68 10.75
C ARG A 36 8.70 -2.09 10.58
N LYS A 37 7.94 -2.99 9.93
CA LYS A 37 8.32 -4.38 9.66
C LYS A 37 7.62 -4.85 8.38
N VAL A 38 8.30 -5.71 7.61
CA VAL A 38 7.77 -6.34 6.40
C VAL A 38 8.01 -7.84 6.54
N TYR A 39 6.98 -8.63 6.23
CA TYR A 39 7.04 -10.09 6.31
C TYR A 39 6.68 -10.68 4.95
N LEU A 40 7.46 -11.67 4.53
CA LEU A 40 7.04 -12.55 3.44
C LEU A 40 5.94 -13.46 3.98
N LYS A 41 4.76 -13.39 3.36
CA LYS A 41 3.70 -14.35 3.60
C LYS A 41 3.68 -15.31 2.44
N GLU A 42 3.82 -16.60 2.74
CA GLU A 42 3.48 -17.66 1.81
C GLU A 42 1.95 -17.74 1.75
N GLU A 43 1.33 -16.82 1.01
CA GLU A 43 -0.09 -16.86 0.76
C GLU A 43 -0.29 -17.66 -0.54
N THR A 44 -0.81 -18.88 -0.44
CA THR A 44 -1.39 -19.55 -1.60
C THR A 44 -2.57 -18.69 -2.02
N LEU A 45 -2.41 -17.97 -3.14
CA LEU A 45 -3.50 -17.21 -3.74
C LEU A 45 -4.55 -18.21 -4.22
N THR A 46 -5.39 -18.73 -3.32
CA THR A 46 -6.64 -19.35 -3.73
C THR A 46 -7.47 -18.23 -4.35
N PRO A 47 -7.79 -18.29 -5.64
CA PRO A 47 -8.64 -17.28 -6.24
C PRO A 47 -9.97 -17.30 -5.51
N LYS A 48 -10.25 -16.25 -4.72
CA LYS A 48 -11.60 -16.02 -4.22
C LYS A 48 -12.46 -15.78 -5.45
N LYS A 49 -13.16 -16.82 -5.88
CA LYS A 49 -14.27 -16.76 -6.81
C LYS A 49 -15.25 -15.73 -6.22
N SER A 50 -15.36 -14.56 -6.86
CA SER A 50 -16.48 -13.67 -6.64
C SER A 50 -17.70 -14.34 -7.25
N GLU A 51 -18.65 -14.71 -6.39
CA GLU A 51 -20.05 -14.90 -6.78
C GLU A 51 -20.63 -13.63 -7.41
#